data_AF-A0A327YUL9-F1
#
_entry.id   AF-A0A327YUL9-F1
#
_cell.length_a   1.000
_cell.length_b   1.000
_cell.length_c   1.000
_cell.angle_alpha   90.00
_cell.angle_beta   90.00
_cell.angle_gamma   90.00
#
_symmetry.space_group_name_H-M   'P 1'
#
loop_
_entity.id
_entity.type
_entity.pdbx_description
1 polymer ?
#
loop_
_entity_poly.entity_id
_entity_poly.type
_entity_poly.pdbx_seq_one_letter_code
_entity_poly.pdbx_strand_id
1 'polypeptide(L)'
;MTAPRLLSPFVRTRTRLGVTIGLVMAAALTAASLPLIPDDEKPIAAQDEPVAAIPAGIGPKDEATALQEARRTGKDVLVDRATTAFSQLFARPDGQLRDVTSALPQRAKDENGQWAPIDNTLSLDPTATDGLGVIPANPPEKVRFSGGDKGNGEKGKGAGAEAGATVLAEAEAKGHTITYTWPGTLPEPVLDGSRALYPEVSPGVDLLLVARQEGGLGLLLIIKNREAAATVKALTYGLRADGAIFRHNAETGGLSVLDAATQAEIANIPTSMAWDSAGKDPESPEKPQLSTATSADVLKLSGLSG
;
A
#
# COMPACT_ATOMS: atom_id res chain seq x y z
N MET A 1 -6.86 -22.86 -49.18
CA MET A 1 -5.62 -22.25 -48.66
C MET A 1 -5.93 -21.73 -47.26
N THR A 2 -5.84 -22.60 -46.26
CA THR A 2 -4.73 -22.74 -45.28
C THR A 2 -4.95 -21.83 -44.06
N ALA A 3 -5.52 -22.42 -43.01
CA ALA A 3 -5.49 -21.86 -41.66
C ALA A 3 -4.09 -22.01 -41.05
N PRO A 4 -3.64 -21.12 -40.14
CA PRO A 4 -2.55 -21.43 -39.25
C PRO A 4 -3.06 -21.76 -37.83
N ARG A 5 -2.35 -22.73 -37.26
CA ARG A 5 -2.55 -23.41 -35.98
C ARG A 5 -1.72 -22.74 -34.86
N LEU A 6 -2.28 -22.82 -33.65
CA LEU A 6 -1.67 -23.21 -32.35
C LEU A 6 -0.36 -22.57 -31.84
N LEU A 7 -0.53 -21.92 -30.69
CA LEU A 7 0.28 -21.94 -29.46
C LEU A 7 1.56 -22.82 -29.43
N SER A 8 2.67 -22.22 -28.98
CA SER A 8 3.69 -22.88 -28.16
C SER A 8 4.39 -21.86 -27.22
N PRO A 9 4.99 -22.30 -26.10
CA PRO A 9 5.19 -21.49 -24.90
C PRO A 9 6.54 -20.75 -24.84
N PHE A 10 6.53 -19.54 -24.28
CA PHE A 10 7.75 -18.81 -23.95
C PHE A 10 8.46 -19.48 -22.76
N VAL A 11 9.59 -20.14 -23.05
CA VAL A 11 10.50 -20.71 -22.07
C VAL A 11 11.33 -19.59 -21.43
N ARG A 12 11.28 -19.51 -20.10
CA ARG A 12 12.17 -18.71 -19.25
C ARG A 12 13.64 -19.09 -19.47
N THR A 13 14.48 -18.13 -19.84
CA THR A 13 15.93 -18.19 -19.62
C THR A 13 16.32 -17.17 -18.56
N ARG A 14 16.38 -17.61 -17.30
CA ARG A 14 17.02 -16.87 -16.21
C ARG A 14 18.53 -17.16 -16.28
N THR A 15 19.30 -16.21 -16.80
CA THR A 15 20.75 -16.17 -16.68
C THR A 15 21.13 -15.98 -15.22
N ARG A 16 21.76 -16.99 -14.63
CA ARG A 16 22.38 -16.93 -13.30
C ARG A 16 23.75 -16.30 -13.46
N LEU A 17 23.97 -15.11 -12.90
CA LEU A 17 25.31 -14.57 -12.69
C LEU A 17 25.78 -15.06 -11.31
N GLY A 18 26.66 -16.05 -11.30
CA GLY A 18 27.39 -16.46 -10.10
C GLY A 18 28.60 -15.55 -9.92
N VAL A 19 28.70 -14.88 -8.77
CA VAL A 19 29.93 -14.21 -8.34
C VAL A 19 30.61 -15.12 -7.32
N THR A 20 31.75 -15.67 -7.75
CA THR A 20 32.68 -16.49 -6.98
C THR A 20 33.44 -15.63 -5.96
N ILE A 21 33.34 -15.97 -4.67
CA ILE A 21 34.23 -15.44 -3.63
C ILE A 21 35.53 -16.25 -3.67
N GLY A 22 36.62 -15.59 -4.04
CA GLY A 22 37.97 -16.14 -4.03
C GLY A 22 38.50 -16.26 -2.60
N LEU A 23 38.82 -17.50 -2.22
CA LEU A 23 39.53 -17.87 -1.01
C LEU A 23 41.04 -17.74 -1.27
N VAL A 24 41.73 -16.83 -0.59
CA VAL A 24 43.21 -16.82 -0.54
C VAL A 24 43.65 -17.13 0.88
N MET A 25 44.12 -18.37 1.03
CA MET A 25 44.90 -18.87 2.15
C MET A 25 46.30 -18.27 2.11
N ALA A 26 46.76 -17.67 3.20
CA ALA A 26 48.18 -17.44 3.44
C ALA A 26 48.54 -18.05 4.80
N ALA A 27 49.09 -19.25 4.75
CA ALA A 27 49.80 -19.88 5.86
C ALA A 27 51.20 -19.26 5.96
N ALA A 28 51.58 -18.78 7.14
CA ALA A 28 52.97 -18.53 7.48
C ALA A 28 53.22 -19.14 8.86
N LEU A 29 53.93 -20.28 8.85
CA LEU A 29 54.58 -20.87 10.02
C LEU A 29 55.72 -19.96 10.47
N THR A 30 55.72 -19.57 11.74
CA THR A 30 56.94 -19.26 12.48
C THR A 30 56.93 -20.01 13.81
N ALA A 31 57.85 -20.96 13.92
CA ALA A 31 58.23 -21.59 15.17
C ALA A 31 59.15 -20.64 15.96
N ALA A 32 58.93 -20.51 17.27
CA ALA A 32 59.97 -20.63 18.31
C ALA A 32 59.50 -20.13 19.68
N SER A 33 59.96 -20.87 20.70
CA SER A 33 60.20 -20.49 22.11
C SER A 33 59.01 -20.29 23.05
N LEU A 34 58.73 -21.36 23.81
CA LEU A 34 58.15 -21.30 25.17
C LEU A 34 59.13 -20.62 26.14
N PRO A 35 58.65 -19.66 26.94
CA PRO A 35 59.11 -19.52 28.32
C PRO A 35 58.06 -20.08 29.28
N LEU A 36 58.54 -21.02 30.10
CA LEU A 36 57.92 -21.53 31.32
C LEU A 36 57.67 -20.34 32.28
N ILE A 37 56.41 -20.04 32.60
CA ILE A 37 56.03 -19.07 33.63
C ILE A 37 55.18 -19.82 34.68
N PRO A 38 55.54 -19.73 35.97
CA PRO A 38 54.97 -20.54 37.04
C PRO A 38 53.49 -20.21 37.34
N ASP A 39 52.79 -21.23 37.83
CA ASP A 39 51.45 -21.16 38.41
C ASP A 39 51.40 -20.15 39.56
N ASP A 40 50.77 -19.00 39.32
CA ASP A 40 50.22 -18.14 40.37
C ASP A 40 48.68 -18.23 40.30
N GLU A 41 48.18 -19.34 40.84
CA GLU A 41 46.76 -19.60 41.04
C GLU A 41 46.23 -18.64 42.13
N LYS A 42 45.68 -17.50 41.70
CA LYS A 42 44.87 -16.64 42.56
C LYS A 42 43.40 -17.03 42.35
N PRO A 43 42.69 -17.55 43.36
CA PRO A 43 41.30 -17.92 43.18
C PRO A 43 40.47 -16.65 43.01
N ILE A 44 39.99 -16.40 41.79
CA ILE A 44 38.91 -15.45 41.55
C ILE A 44 37.66 -16.16 42.02
N ALA A 45 37.09 -15.68 43.12
CA ALA A 45 35.83 -16.14 43.66
C ALA A 45 34.76 -16.16 42.56
N ALA A 46 34.22 -17.34 42.26
CA ALA A 46 33.02 -17.48 41.45
C ALA A 46 31.88 -16.77 42.19
N GLN A 47 31.49 -15.60 41.68
CA GLN A 47 30.23 -14.98 42.06
C GLN A 47 29.11 -15.73 41.35
N ASP A 48 28.57 -16.74 42.04
CA ASP A 48 27.28 -17.36 41.70
C ASP A 48 26.16 -16.35 42.04
N GLU A 49 26.08 -15.27 41.27
CA GLU A 49 24.82 -14.53 41.18
C GLU A 49 23.96 -15.20 40.11
N PRO A 50 22.74 -15.67 40.44
CA PRO A 50 21.84 -16.17 39.43
C PRO A 50 21.51 -15.01 38.50
N VAL A 51 22.09 -15.02 37.29
CA VAL A 51 21.63 -14.17 36.19
C VAL A 51 20.18 -14.57 35.96
N ALA A 52 19.26 -13.73 36.46
CA ALA A 52 17.85 -13.87 36.17
C ALA A 52 17.72 -13.93 34.66
N ALA A 53 17.28 -15.08 34.14
CA ALA A 53 17.05 -15.26 32.73
C ALA A 53 16.05 -14.19 32.30
N ILE A 54 16.53 -13.20 31.53
CA ILE A 54 15.68 -12.28 30.83
C ILE A 54 14.74 -13.16 30.00
N PRO A 55 13.41 -13.06 30.15
CA PRO A 55 12.51 -13.88 29.36
C PRO A 55 12.81 -13.61 27.89
N ALA A 56 13.30 -14.63 27.19
CA ALA A 56 13.44 -14.62 25.74
C ALA A 56 12.03 -14.55 25.16
N GLY A 57 11.52 -13.34 24.92
CA GLY A 57 10.14 -13.19 24.48
C GLY A 57 9.60 -11.78 24.31
N ILE A 58 10.43 -10.76 24.05
CA ILE A 58 9.93 -9.39 23.83
C ILE A 58 10.34 -8.84 22.44
N GLY A 59 10.90 -9.69 21.58
CA GLY A 59 11.29 -9.32 20.21
C GLY A 59 10.50 -10.10 19.16
N PRO A 60 10.40 -9.58 17.92
CA PRO A 60 9.85 -10.33 16.79
C PRO A 60 10.56 -11.69 16.66
N LYS A 61 9.80 -12.78 16.53
CA LYS A 61 10.34 -14.13 16.43
C LYS A 61 11.13 -14.30 15.13
N ASP A 62 12.34 -14.82 15.25
CA ASP A 62 13.06 -15.39 14.11
C ASP A 62 12.65 -16.85 13.87
N GLU A 63 13.15 -17.43 12.79
CA GLU A 63 12.81 -18.79 12.36
C GLU A 63 13.15 -19.84 13.42
N ALA A 64 14.33 -19.73 14.05
CA ALA A 64 14.79 -20.67 15.06
C ALA A 64 13.89 -20.65 16.30
N THR A 65 13.54 -19.46 16.79
CA THR A 65 12.63 -19.27 17.92
C THR A 65 11.24 -19.81 17.59
N ALA A 66 10.73 -19.51 16.39
CA ALA A 66 9.43 -19.99 15.94
C ALA A 66 9.38 -21.52 15.81
N LEU A 67 10.42 -22.17 15.29
CA LEU A 67 10.52 -23.64 15.22
C LEU A 67 10.56 -24.30 16.60
N GLN A 68 11.31 -23.72 17.54
CA GLN A 68 11.34 -24.21 18.92
C GLN A 68 9.95 -24.10 19.57
N GLU A 69 9.28 -22.96 19.38
CA GLU A 69 7.94 -22.75 19.91
C GLU A 69 6.91 -23.68 19.25
N ALA A 70 6.98 -23.90 17.94
CA ALA A 70 6.10 -24.80 17.21
C ALA A 70 6.23 -26.25 17.71
N ARG A 71 7.47 -26.72 17.93
CA ARG A 71 7.73 -28.04 18.52
C ARG A 71 7.21 -28.16 19.94
N ARG A 72 7.39 -27.11 20.76
CA ARG A 72 6.94 -27.07 22.16
C ARG A 72 5.41 -27.04 22.27
N THR A 73 4.74 -26.31 21.39
CA THR A 73 3.29 -26.05 21.47
C THR A 73 2.45 -26.99 20.62
N GLY A 74 3.04 -27.67 19.64
CA GLY A 74 2.32 -28.48 18.67
C GLY A 74 1.45 -27.66 17.69
N LYS A 75 1.74 -26.36 17.53
CA LYS A 75 1.00 -25.45 16.63
C LYS A 75 1.93 -24.80 15.61
N ASP A 76 1.35 -24.35 14.49
CA ASP A 76 2.05 -23.47 13.55
C ASP A 76 2.33 -22.12 14.23
N VAL A 77 3.58 -21.66 14.14
CA VAL A 77 4.02 -20.39 14.73
C VAL A 77 4.52 -19.46 13.63
N LEU A 78 4.03 -18.22 13.61
CA LEU A 78 4.48 -17.20 12.66
C LEU A 78 5.95 -16.82 12.91
N VAL A 79 6.71 -16.70 11.83
CA VAL A 79 8.05 -16.11 11.84
C VAL A 79 7.91 -14.61 11.60
N ASP A 80 7.82 -13.82 12.66
CA ASP A 80 7.54 -12.37 12.58
C ASP A 80 8.57 -11.64 11.71
N ARG A 81 9.85 -12.00 11.85
CA ARG A 81 10.94 -11.36 11.07
C ARG A 81 10.90 -11.66 9.57
N ALA A 82 10.21 -12.73 9.16
CA ALA A 82 10.02 -13.09 7.76
C ALA A 82 8.69 -12.59 7.19
N THR A 83 7.85 -11.95 8.02
CA THR A 83 6.55 -11.43 7.58
C THR A 83 6.75 -10.20 6.70
N THR A 84 6.08 -10.19 5.55
CA THR A 84 6.01 -9.06 4.62
C THR A 84 4.56 -8.70 4.33
N ALA A 85 4.32 -7.65 3.54
CA ALA A 85 2.98 -7.30 3.09
C ALA A 85 2.33 -8.41 2.23
N PHE A 86 3.14 -9.24 1.56
CA PHE A 86 2.69 -10.26 0.60
C PHE A 86 2.83 -11.69 1.11
N SER A 87 3.64 -11.93 2.14
CA SER A 87 4.00 -13.27 2.57
C SER A 87 4.04 -13.44 4.08
N GLN A 88 3.66 -14.64 4.53
CA GLN A 88 3.79 -15.08 5.91
C GLN A 88 4.44 -16.47 5.95
N LEU A 89 5.53 -16.57 6.70
CA LEU A 89 6.25 -17.81 6.92
C LEU A 89 5.86 -18.39 8.28
N PHE A 90 5.42 -19.65 8.29
CA PHE A 90 5.03 -20.37 9.49
C PHE A 90 5.99 -21.54 9.75
N ALA A 91 6.47 -21.66 10.98
CA ALA A 91 7.18 -22.82 11.48
C ALA A 91 6.17 -23.87 11.97
N ARG A 92 6.32 -25.11 11.50
CA ARG A 92 5.43 -26.22 11.86
C ARG A 92 6.05 -27.15 12.91
N PRO A 93 5.25 -27.87 13.71
CA PRO A 93 5.75 -28.77 14.75
C PRO A 93 6.62 -29.92 14.21
N ASP A 94 6.43 -30.32 12.96
CA ASP A 94 7.21 -31.34 12.25
C ASP A 94 8.62 -30.85 11.85
N GLY A 95 8.96 -29.59 12.15
CA GLY A 95 10.23 -28.97 11.80
C GLY A 95 10.29 -28.43 10.36
N GLN A 96 9.20 -28.50 9.61
CA GLN A 96 9.10 -27.89 8.28
C GLN A 96 8.62 -26.44 8.37
N LEU A 97 8.83 -25.69 7.30
CA LEU A 97 8.27 -24.35 7.11
C LEU A 97 7.09 -24.41 6.15
N ARG A 98 6.17 -23.46 6.26
CA ARG A 98 5.06 -23.24 5.34
C ARG A 98 5.00 -21.76 5.01
N ASP A 99 5.18 -21.43 3.73
CA ASP A 99 5.05 -20.06 3.23
C ASP A 99 3.66 -19.86 2.60
N VAL A 100 3.02 -18.75 2.91
CA VAL A 100 1.76 -18.31 2.30
C VAL A 100 2.03 -16.99 1.62
N THR A 101 1.95 -16.97 0.29
CA THR A 101 2.18 -15.78 -0.54
C THR A 101 0.89 -15.39 -1.27
N SER A 102 0.63 -14.09 -1.35
CA SER A 102 -0.53 -13.50 -2.04
C SER A 102 -0.10 -12.63 -3.21
N ALA A 103 -0.98 -12.47 -4.21
CA ALA A 103 -0.72 -11.61 -5.37
C ALA A 103 -0.81 -10.11 -5.02
N LEU A 104 -1.71 -9.77 -4.09
CA LEU A 104 -1.91 -8.43 -3.55
C LEU A 104 -1.45 -8.40 -2.09
N PRO A 105 -1.00 -7.24 -1.58
CA PRO A 105 -0.64 -7.15 -0.18
C PRO A 105 -1.87 -7.43 0.70
N GLN A 106 -1.66 -8.14 1.80
CA GLN A 106 -2.71 -8.50 2.76
C GLN A 106 -2.51 -7.83 4.11
N ARG A 107 -1.31 -7.27 4.35
CA ARG A 107 -0.89 -6.73 5.63
C ARG A 107 -0.08 -5.46 5.46
N ALA A 108 -0.24 -4.56 6.42
CA ALA A 108 0.50 -3.32 6.55
C ALA A 108 1.00 -3.18 7.99
N LYS A 109 1.94 -2.28 8.21
CA LYS A 109 2.36 -1.94 9.57
C LYS A 109 1.36 -0.95 10.15
N ASP A 110 0.83 -1.26 11.33
CA ASP A 110 0.00 -0.34 12.09
C ASP A 110 0.82 0.82 12.67
N GLU A 111 0.16 1.71 13.42
CA GLU A 111 0.79 2.87 14.07
C GLU A 111 1.91 2.48 15.07
N ASN A 112 1.87 1.24 15.59
CA ASN A 112 2.88 0.71 16.49
C ASN A 112 4.02 -0.02 15.74
N GLY A 113 4.00 -0.01 14.41
CA GLY A 113 4.96 -0.68 13.55
C GLY A 113 4.78 -2.20 13.46
N GLN A 114 3.66 -2.75 13.94
CA GLN A 114 3.35 -4.18 13.93
C GLN A 114 2.58 -4.58 12.68
N TRP A 115 2.84 -5.78 12.17
CA TRP A 115 2.11 -6.31 11.02
C TRP A 115 0.66 -6.65 11.38
N ALA A 116 -0.29 -5.90 10.83
CA ALA A 116 -1.73 -6.13 10.95
C ALA A 116 -2.36 -6.32 9.56
N PRO A 117 -3.54 -6.98 9.46
CA PRO A 117 -4.29 -7.02 8.20
C PRO A 117 -4.53 -5.61 7.66
N ILE A 118 -4.44 -5.44 6.33
CA ILE A 118 -4.87 -4.19 5.70
C ILE A 118 -6.36 -4.00 5.96
N ASP A 119 -6.73 -2.81 6.41
CA ASP A 119 -8.12 -2.41 6.62
C ASP A 119 -8.34 -1.04 6.00
N ASN A 120 -8.90 -1.03 4.80
CA ASN A 120 -9.18 0.20 4.09
C ASN A 120 -10.56 0.80 4.44
N THR A 121 -11.26 0.28 5.45
CA THR A 121 -12.57 0.82 5.86
C THR A 121 -12.41 2.27 6.28
N LEU A 122 -13.08 3.17 5.54
CA LEU A 122 -13.01 4.60 5.74
C LEU A 122 -13.88 5.03 6.91
N SER A 123 -13.36 5.99 7.66
CA SER A 123 -14.09 6.66 8.74
C SER A 123 -13.74 8.15 8.77
N LEU A 124 -14.58 8.94 9.45
CA LEU A 124 -14.30 10.34 9.72
C LEU A 124 -13.41 10.45 10.97
N ASP A 125 -12.25 11.09 10.83
CA ASP A 125 -11.44 11.60 11.92
C ASP A 125 -11.99 12.98 12.36
N PRO A 126 -12.66 13.08 13.52
CA PRO A 126 -13.22 14.33 14.01
C PRO A 126 -12.15 15.31 14.50
N THR A 127 -10.90 14.88 14.63
CA THR A 127 -9.78 15.70 15.10
C THR A 127 -9.07 16.43 13.96
N ALA A 128 -9.29 16.01 12.71
CA ALA A 128 -8.74 16.66 11.54
C ALA A 128 -9.30 18.08 11.37
N THR A 129 -8.40 19.07 11.37
CA THR A 129 -8.73 20.50 11.23
C THR A 129 -8.38 21.09 9.87
N ASP A 130 -7.64 20.35 9.05
CA ASP A 130 -7.14 20.74 7.73
C ASP A 130 -8.10 20.39 6.58
N GLY A 131 -9.25 19.80 6.89
CA GLY A 131 -10.26 19.38 5.93
C GLY A 131 -10.04 17.97 5.36
N LEU A 132 -8.94 17.29 5.70
CA LEU A 132 -8.62 15.92 5.26
C LEU A 132 -8.95 14.90 6.36
N GLY A 133 -10.24 14.82 6.70
CA GLY A 133 -10.73 14.02 7.81
C GLY A 133 -11.28 12.64 7.44
N VAL A 134 -11.19 12.18 6.19
CA VAL A 134 -11.63 10.82 5.82
C VAL A 134 -10.41 9.92 5.69
N ILE A 135 -10.28 8.91 6.56
CA ILE A 135 -9.10 8.04 6.64
C ILE A 135 -9.46 6.56 6.71
N PRO A 136 -8.67 5.66 6.09
CA PRO A 136 -8.75 4.21 6.30
C PRO A 136 -8.13 3.80 7.63
N ALA A 137 -8.57 2.65 8.17
CA ALA A 137 -8.12 2.15 9.48
C ALA A 137 -6.66 1.64 9.52
N ASN A 138 -6.20 0.93 8.49
CA ASN A 138 -4.84 0.42 8.37
C ASN A 138 -4.44 0.24 6.89
N PRO A 139 -4.13 1.34 6.17
CA PRO A 139 -3.75 1.25 4.77
C PRO A 139 -2.27 0.82 4.60
N PRO A 140 -1.90 0.24 3.45
CA PRO A 140 -0.49 -0.08 3.13
C PRO A 140 0.40 1.17 2.99
N GLU A 141 -0.16 2.27 2.52
CA GLU A 141 0.48 3.59 2.37
C GLU A 141 -0.49 4.63 2.93
N LYS A 142 0.03 5.72 3.52
CA LYS A 142 -0.84 6.75 4.09
C LYS A 142 -1.68 7.40 3.00
N VAL A 143 -2.98 7.42 3.20
CA VAL A 143 -3.93 8.09 2.33
C VAL A 143 -5.03 8.74 3.17
N ARG A 144 -5.43 9.95 2.79
CA ARG A 144 -6.52 10.70 3.44
C ARG A 144 -7.31 11.47 2.40
N PHE A 145 -8.62 11.53 2.57
CA PHE A 145 -9.54 12.20 1.67
C PHE A 145 -10.21 13.39 2.34
N SER A 146 -10.72 14.31 1.51
CA SER A 146 -11.46 15.48 1.96
C SER A 146 -12.71 15.06 2.73
N GLY A 147 -12.98 15.70 3.87
CA GLY A 147 -14.26 15.59 4.56
C GLY A 147 -15.41 16.32 3.84
N GLY A 148 -15.10 17.04 2.74
CA GLY A 148 -16.05 17.94 2.10
C GLY A 148 -16.34 19.19 2.94
N ASP A 149 -17.13 20.09 2.38
CA ASP A 149 -17.63 21.25 3.09
C ASP A 149 -19.04 20.99 3.64
N LYS A 150 -19.27 21.35 4.91
CA LYS A 150 -20.59 21.30 5.55
C LYS A 150 -21.45 22.55 5.25
N GLY A 151 -21.08 23.30 4.20
CA GLY A 151 -21.73 24.54 3.79
C GLY A 151 -21.18 25.80 4.47
N ASN A 152 -19.96 25.74 5.02
CA ASN A 152 -19.31 26.86 5.72
C ASN A 152 -18.32 27.64 4.83
N GLY A 153 -18.00 27.16 3.63
CA GLY A 153 -17.11 27.81 2.65
C GLY A 153 -15.62 27.81 3.02
N GLU A 154 -15.26 27.52 4.27
CA GLU A 154 -13.90 27.70 4.79
C GLU A 154 -13.14 26.40 5.05
N LYS A 155 -13.82 25.28 5.33
CA LYS A 155 -13.17 24.03 5.81
C LYS A 155 -12.49 23.19 4.73
N GLY A 156 -12.72 23.48 3.45
CA GLY A 156 -12.12 22.78 2.31
C GLY A 156 -10.81 23.40 1.77
N LYS A 157 -10.44 24.60 2.24
CA LYS A 157 -9.20 25.26 1.84
C LYS A 157 -8.02 24.69 2.62
N GLY A 158 -7.75 23.39 2.44
CA GLY A 158 -6.54 22.76 2.94
C GLY A 158 -5.31 23.49 2.40
N ALA A 159 -4.23 23.50 3.18
CA ALA A 159 -2.96 24.06 2.73
C ALA A 159 -2.53 23.36 1.43
N GLY A 160 -2.25 24.13 0.37
CA GLY A 160 -1.78 23.59 -0.91
C GLY A 160 -2.81 23.61 -2.05
N ALA A 161 -4.06 24.03 -1.82
CA ALA A 161 -5.00 24.31 -2.89
C ALA A 161 -4.76 25.68 -3.55
N GLU A 162 -4.85 25.74 -4.88
CA GLU A 162 -4.86 27.00 -5.63
C GLU A 162 -6.14 27.80 -5.35
N ALA A 163 -6.15 29.09 -5.70
CA ALA A 163 -7.31 29.95 -5.49
C ALA A 163 -8.55 29.38 -6.23
N GLY A 164 -9.57 29.00 -5.47
CA GLY A 164 -10.80 28.40 -6.01
C GLY A 164 -10.78 26.87 -6.12
N ALA A 165 -9.74 26.21 -5.61
CA ALA A 165 -9.68 24.75 -5.49
C ALA A 165 -9.81 24.30 -4.02
N THR A 166 -10.15 23.03 -3.83
CA THR A 166 -10.25 22.32 -2.55
C THR A 166 -9.25 21.18 -2.56
N VAL A 167 -8.59 20.88 -1.43
CA VAL A 167 -7.76 19.68 -1.34
C VAL A 167 -8.68 18.45 -1.30
N LEU A 168 -8.55 17.58 -2.29
CA LEU A 168 -9.38 16.39 -2.49
C LEU A 168 -8.82 15.18 -1.72
N ALA A 169 -7.52 14.95 -1.85
CA ALA A 169 -6.86 13.81 -1.25
C ALA A 169 -5.37 14.08 -1.08
N GLU A 170 -4.76 13.36 -0.15
CA GLU A 170 -3.33 13.18 -0.09
C GLU A 170 -2.99 11.70 -0.01
N ALA A 171 -1.98 11.29 -0.77
CA ALA A 171 -1.43 9.94 -0.74
C ALA A 171 0.09 9.99 -0.65
N GLU A 172 0.66 9.15 0.21
CA GLU A 172 2.09 8.98 0.33
C GLU A 172 2.59 8.00 -0.73
N ALA A 173 3.68 8.35 -1.42
CA ALA A 173 4.37 7.49 -2.36
C ALA A 173 5.88 7.66 -2.20
N LYS A 174 6.56 6.58 -1.79
CA LYS A 174 8.02 6.53 -1.57
C LYS A 174 8.58 7.74 -0.79
N GLY A 175 7.90 8.16 0.26
CA GLY A 175 8.33 9.26 1.14
C GLY A 175 7.93 10.67 0.65
N HIS A 176 7.19 10.78 -0.45
CA HIS A 176 6.58 12.04 -0.90
C HIS A 176 5.07 12.02 -0.64
N THR A 177 4.51 13.18 -0.32
CA THR A 177 3.06 13.37 -0.27
C THR A 177 2.58 13.96 -1.59
N ILE A 178 1.71 13.24 -2.29
CA ILE A 178 1.03 13.71 -3.50
C ILE A 178 -0.34 14.24 -3.09
N THR A 179 -0.51 15.54 -3.26
CA THR A 179 -1.76 16.27 -3.02
C THR A 179 -2.56 16.38 -4.31
N TYR A 180 -3.80 15.90 -4.26
CA TYR A 180 -4.80 16.02 -5.31
C TYR A 180 -5.74 17.18 -4.96
N THR A 181 -6.01 18.07 -5.90
CA THR A 181 -6.91 19.22 -5.69
C THR A 181 -8.07 19.17 -6.67
N TRP A 182 -9.27 19.49 -6.18
CA TRP A 182 -10.48 19.54 -6.98
C TRP A 182 -10.88 20.99 -7.28
N PRO A 183 -11.33 21.31 -8.52
CA PRO A 183 -11.84 22.64 -8.83
C PRO A 183 -13.17 22.90 -8.11
N GLY A 184 -13.25 23.99 -7.35
CA GLY A 184 -14.44 24.37 -6.60
C GLY A 184 -14.58 23.67 -5.26
N THR A 185 -15.81 23.59 -4.78
CA THR A 185 -16.17 23.00 -3.47
C THR A 185 -16.46 21.51 -3.58
N LEU A 186 -16.19 20.76 -2.52
CA LEU A 186 -16.56 19.36 -2.41
C LEU A 186 -17.75 19.19 -1.45
N PRO A 187 -18.77 18.39 -1.81
CA PRO A 187 -19.85 18.01 -0.90
C PRO A 187 -19.33 17.07 0.20
N GLU A 188 -20.11 16.87 1.28
CA GLU A 188 -19.80 15.83 2.26
C GLU A 188 -19.88 14.44 1.61
N PRO A 189 -18.86 13.57 1.77
CA PRO A 189 -18.86 12.26 1.13
C PRO A 189 -19.76 11.26 1.84
N VAL A 190 -20.35 10.36 1.06
CA VAL A 190 -20.97 9.12 1.53
C VAL A 190 -19.90 8.03 1.57
N LEU A 191 -19.63 7.50 2.77
CA LEU A 191 -18.61 6.46 2.98
C LEU A 191 -19.23 5.07 2.86
N ASP A 192 -18.53 4.16 2.17
CA ASP A 192 -18.89 2.75 2.05
C ASP A 192 -17.65 1.87 1.90
N GLY A 193 -17.29 1.16 2.96
CA GLY A 193 -16.06 0.36 2.99
C GLY A 193 -14.85 1.23 2.69
N SER A 194 -14.09 0.91 1.64
CA SER A 194 -12.93 1.67 1.19
C SER A 194 -13.24 2.88 0.30
N ARG A 195 -14.52 3.21 0.12
CA ARG A 195 -14.99 4.16 -0.89
C ARG A 195 -15.57 5.42 -0.25
N ALA A 196 -15.20 6.58 -0.79
CA ALA A 196 -15.77 7.88 -0.46
C ALA A 196 -16.42 8.48 -1.72
N LEU A 197 -17.75 8.49 -1.74
CA LEU A 197 -18.54 9.06 -2.84
C LEU A 197 -18.91 10.51 -2.53
N TYR A 198 -18.45 11.43 -3.36
CA TYR A 198 -18.83 12.84 -3.36
C TYR A 198 -19.95 13.05 -4.40
N PRO A 199 -21.22 13.18 -3.97
CA PRO A 199 -22.35 13.24 -4.89
C PRO A 199 -22.49 14.63 -5.53
N GLU A 200 -22.80 14.68 -6.82
CA GLU A 200 -23.10 15.93 -7.54
C GLU A 200 -21.99 16.99 -7.39
N VAL A 201 -20.72 16.57 -7.46
CA VAL A 201 -19.56 17.50 -7.53
C VAL A 201 -19.67 18.47 -8.71
N SER A 202 -20.42 18.07 -9.73
CA SER A 202 -21.06 18.96 -10.68
C SER A 202 -22.39 18.30 -11.12
N PRO A 203 -23.34 19.05 -11.71
CA PRO A 203 -24.63 18.48 -12.10
C PRO A 203 -24.48 17.21 -12.97
N GLY A 204 -24.96 16.07 -12.45
CA GLY A 204 -24.90 14.77 -13.11
C GLY A 204 -23.55 14.06 -13.06
N VAL A 205 -22.61 14.51 -12.23
CA VAL A 205 -21.29 13.88 -12.01
C VAL A 205 -21.07 13.64 -10.53
N ASP A 206 -20.84 12.39 -10.15
CA ASP A 206 -20.27 12.07 -8.85
C ASP A 206 -18.77 11.81 -8.97
N LEU A 207 -18.04 12.06 -7.89
CA LEU A 207 -16.63 11.72 -7.76
C LEU A 207 -16.50 10.62 -6.70
N LEU A 208 -15.87 9.50 -7.04
CA LEU A 208 -15.62 8.41 -6.13
C LEU A 208 -14.12 8.26 -5.91
N LEU A 209 -13.69 8.34 -4.66
CA LEU A 209 -12.35 7.97 -4.25
C LEU A 209 -12.36 6.58 -3.62
N VAL A 210 -11.32 5.80 -3.88
CA VAL A 210 -11.17 4.45 -3.33
C VAL A 210 -9.79 4.30 -2.70
N ALA A 211 -9.71 3.92 -1.44
CA ALA A 211 -8.47 3.48 -0.82
C ALA A 211 -8.14 2.06 -1.31
N ARG A 212 -7.04 1.92 -2.07
CA ARG A 212 -6.71 0.67 -2.77
C ARG A 212 -5.93 -0.28 -1.88
N GLN A 213 -6.12 -1.58 -2.12
CA GLN A 213 -5.42 -2.62 -1.37
C GLN A 213 -3.91 -2.60 -1.67
N GLU A 214 -3.50 -2.23 -2.88
CA GLU A 214 -2.10 -2.16 -3.31
C GLU A 214 -1.35 -0.92 -2.82
N GLY A 215 -2.07 0.08 -2.28
CA GLY A 215 -1.54 1.42 -2.01
C GLY A 215 -2.08 2.49 -2.95
N GLY A 216 -1.86 3.75 -2.57
CA GLY A 216 -2.44 4.92 -3.24
C GLY A 216 -3.98 4.97 -3.21
N LEU A 217 -4.56 5.59 -4.24
CA LEU A 217 -6.00 5.73 -4.40
C LEU A 217 -6.48 5.45 -5.82
N GLY A 218 -7.74 5.04 -5.94
CA GLY A 218 -8.53 5.11 -7.18
C GLY A 218 -9.33 6.40 -7.20
N LEU A 219 -9.42 7.05 -8.38
CA LEU A 219 -10.26 8.21 -8.63
C LEU A 219 -11.17 7.91 -9.83
N LEU A 220 -12.48 7.92 -9.60
CA LEU A 220 -13.48 7.64 -10.62
C LEU A 220 -14.45 8.82 -10.73
N LEU A 221 -14.81 9.18 -11.96
CA LEU A 221 -15.89 10.12 -12.26
C LEU A 221 -17.08 9.33 -12.79
N ILE A 222 -18.20 9.40 -12.08
CA ILE A 222 -19.43 8.69 -12.43
C ILE A 222 -20.33 9.68 -13.16
N ILE A 223 -20.43 9.49 -14.48
CA ILE A 223 -21.19 10.36 -15.37
C ILE A 223 -22.60 9.79 -15.54
N LYS A 224 -23.60 10.48 -14.99
CA LYS A 224 -24.98 9.97 -14.90
C LYS A 224 -25.82 10.22 -16.15
N ASN A 225 -25.44 11.20 -16.97
CA ASN A 225 -26.19 11.62 -18.15
C ASN A 225 -25.29 12.23 -19.24
N ARG A 226 -25.87 12.50 -20.41
CA ARG A 226 -25.14 12.96 -21.60
C ARG A 226 -24.66 14.39 -21.45
N GLU A 227 -25.43 15.24 -20.78
CA GLU A 227 -25.11 16.64 -20.53
C GLU A 227 -23.84 16.74 -19.67
N ALA A 228 -23.74 15.93 -18.62
CA ALA A 228 -22.57 15.82 -17.76
C ALA A 228 -21.32 15.34 -18.51
N ALA A 229 -21.45 14.44 -19.49
CA ALA A 229 -20.31 13.96 -20.28
C ALA A 229 -19.60 15.09 -21.05
N ALA A 230 -20.35 16.09 -21.52
CA ALA A 230 -19.77 17.25 -22.18
C ALA A 230 -18.95 18.12 -21.21
N THR A 231 -19.41 18.25 -19.97
CA THR A 231 -18.71 19.00 -18.90
C THR A 231 -17.40 18.33 -18.49
N VAL A 232 -17.41 17.01 -18.32
CA VAL A 232 -16.20 16.26 -17.87
C VAL A 232 -15.07 16.32 -18.89
N LYS A 233 -15.35 16.52 -20.18
CA LYS A 233 -14.32 16.61 -21.23
C LYS A 233 -13.31 17.76 -20.99
N ALA A 234 -13.74 18.84 -20.34
CA ALA A 234 -12.91 20.00 -20.03
C ALA A 234 -12.41 20.01 -18.57
N LEU A 235 -12.74 18.98 -17.79
CA LEU A 235 -12.41 18.94 -16.37
C LEU A 235 -10.91 18.73 -16.19
N THR A 236 -10.30 19.62 -15.41
CA THR A 236 -8.92 19.51 -14.95
C THR A 236 -8.92 19.56 -13.43
N TYR A 237 -8.10 18.74 -12.81
CA TYR A 237 -7.84 18.76 -11.38
C TYR A 237 -6.32 18.83 -11.15
N GLY A 238 -5.91 19.40 -10.03
CA GLY A 238 -4.50 19.71 -9.78
C GLY A 238 -3.79 18.57 -9.07
N LEU A 239 -2.49 18.47 -9.34
CA LEU A 239 -1.57 17.56 -8.65
C LEU A 239 -0.38 18.37 -8.17
N ARG A 240 0.01 18.17 -6.91
CA ARG A 240 1.17 18.80 -6.30
C ARG A 240 1.92 17.77 -5.46
N ALA A 241 3.23 17.86 -5.45
CA ALA A 241 4.08 17.17 -4.49
C ALA A 241 5.36 17.98 -4.31
N ASP A 242 5.77 18.20 -3.08
CA ASP A 242 7.03 18.88 -2.79
C ASP A 242 8.22 17.99 -3.17
N GLY A 243 9.23 18.59 -3.81
CA GLY A 243 10.40 17.86 -4.27
C GLY A 243 10.14 16.87 -5.40
N ALA A 244 9.02 16.99 -6.13
CA ALA A 244 8.67 16.09 -7.23
C ALA A 244 8.52 16.83 -8.57
N ILE A 245 8.68 16.08 -9.67
CA ILE A 245 8.49 16.53 -11.05
C ILE A 245 7.42 15.64 -11.70
N PHE A 246 6.37 16.27 -12.21
CA PHE A 246 5.31 15.58 -12.95
C PHE A 246 5.62 15.60 -14.45
N ARG A 247 5.59 14.43 -15.09
CA ARG A 247 5.81 14.27 -16.55
C ARG A 247 4.62 13.58 -17.19
N HIS A 248 3.90 14.32 -18.02
CA HIS A 248 2.80 13.79 -18.82
C HIS A 248 3.34 13.15 -20.10
N ASN A 249 2.94 11.91 -20.37
CA ASN A 249 3.18 11.24 -21.63
C ASN A 249 2.00 11.52 -22.57
N ALA A 250 2.20 12.36 -23.59
CA ALA A 250 1.14 12.72 -24.52
C ALA A 250 0.67 11.56 -25.43
N GLU A 251 1.47 10.51 -25.60
CA GLU A 251 1.11 9.34 -26.42
C GLU A 251 0.19 8.38 -25.65
N THR A 252 0.51 8.13 -24.38
CA THR A 252 -0.28 7.20 -23.55
C THR A 252 -1.36 7.92 -22.74
N GLY A 253 -1.21 9.20 -22.44
CA GLY A 253 -2.05 9.94 -21.49
C GLY A 253 -1.74 9.65 -20.02
N GLY A 254 -0.67 8.89 -19.73
CA GLY A 254 -0.22 8.61 -18.37
C GLY A 254 0.66 9.73 -17.81
N LEU A 255 0.80 9.77 -16.49
CA LEU A 255 1.63 10.72 -15.76
C LEU A 255 2.65 9.97 -14.89
N SER A 256 3.93 10.25 -15.08
CA SER A 256 4.98 9.80 -14.13
C SER A 256 5.28 10.93 -13.15
N VAL A 257 5.44 10.56 -11.88
CA VAL A 257 5.89 11.45 -10.82
C VAL A 257 7.30 11.02 -10.43
N LEU A 258 8.25 11.93 -10.55
CA LEU A 258 9.67 11.67 -10.31
C LEU A 258 10.15 12.46 -9.10
N ASP A 259 11.03 11.88 -8.29
CA ASP A 259 11.78 12.64 -7.31
C ASP A 259 12.71 13.64 -8.02
N ALA A 260 12.68 14.90 -7.60
CA ALA A 260 13.39 15.97 -8.30
C ALA A 260 14.92 15.83 -8.17
N ALA A 261 15.42 15.28 -7.07
CA ALA A 261 16.85 15.18 -6.79
C ALA A 261 17.50 14.00 -7.52
N THR A 262 16.85 12.84 -7.49
CA THR A 262 17.37 11.56 -8.00
C THR A 262 16.85 11.20 -9.38
N GLN A 263 15.77 11.85 -9.85
CA GLN A 263 15.04 11.52 -11.08
C GLN A 263 14.40 10.12 -11.06
N ALA A 264 14.38 9.44 -9.92
CA ALA A 264 13.74 8.13 -9.78
C ALA A 264 12.21 8.28 -9.81
N GLU A 265 11.50 7.35 -10.44
CA GLU A 265 10.04 7.33 -10.42
C GLU A 265 9.52 6.96 -9.03
N ILE A 266 8.71 7.85 -8.46
CA ILE A 266 8.10 7.68 -7.13
C ILE A 266 6.64 7.23 -7.21
N ALA A 267 5.91 7.67 -8.23
CA ALA A 267 4.54 7.22 -8.51
C ALA A 267 4.23 7.32 -10.00
N ASN A 268 3.18 6.62 -10.42
CA ASN A 268 2.61 6.75 -11.75
C ASN A 268 1.07 6.84 -11.66
N ILE A 269 0.49 7.64 -12.54
CA ILE A 269 -0.95 7.70 -12.75
C ILE A 269 -1.19 7.16 -14.16
N PRO A 270 -1.83 5.98 -14.29
CA PRO A 270 -2.03 5.38 -15.60
C PRO A 270 -3.03 6.18 -16.43
N THR A 271 -3.07 5.88 -17.72
CA THR A 271 -4.09 6.40 -18.63
C THR A 271 -5.48 6.16 -18.07
N SER A 272 -6.31 7.20 -18.03
CA SER A 272 -7.70 7.07 -17.60
C SER A 272 -8.48 6.16 -18.57
N MET A 273 -9.29 5.28 -18.00
CA MET A 273 -10.18 4.39 -18.74
C MET A 273 -11.62 4.78 -18.47
N ALA A 274 -12.51 4.49 -19.43
CA ALA A 274 -13.94 4.65 -19.28
C ALA A 274 -14.63 3.34 -19.65
N TRP A 275 -15.69 3.01 -18.93
CA TRP A 275 -16.54 1.86 -19.20
C TRP A 275 -18.00 2.24 -18.99
N ASP A 276 -18.89 1.48 -19.60
CA ASP A 276 -20.32 1.59 -19.35
C ASP A 276 -20.68 0.73 -18.13
N SER A 277 -21.18 1.38 -17.08
CA SER A 277 -21.65 0.69 -15.87
C SER A 277 -23.06 0.11 -16.03
N ALA A 278 -23.68 0.24 -17.22
CA ALA A 278 -24.96 -0.38 -17.53
C ALA A 278 -24.90 -1.90 -17.79
N GLY A 279 -23.73 -2.51 -17.62
CA GLY A 279 -23.51 -3.94 -17.78
C GLY A 279 -24.27 -4.78 -16.75
N LYS A 280 -24.55 -6.04 -17.09
CA LYS A 280 -25.01 -7.02 -16.10
C LYS A 280 -23.86 -7.30 -15.15
N ASP A 281 -24.09 -7.12 -13.86
CA ASP A 281 -23.19 -7.60 -12.82
C ASP A 281 -22.99 -9.12 -13.02
N PRO A 282 -21.77 -9.62 -13.23
CA PRO A 282 -21.52 -11.06 -13.36
C PRO A 282 -21.90 -11.84 -12.08
N GLU A 283 -21.95 -11.17 -10.92
CA GLU A 283 -22.38 -11.73 -9.64
C GLU A 283 -23.91 -11.61 -9.41
N SER A 284 -24.62 -10.77 -10.19
CA SER A 284 -26.07 -10.57 -10.11
C SER A 284 -26.71 -10.30 -11.49
N PRO A 285 -26.99 -11.36 -12.27
CA PRO A 285 -27.32 -11.25 -13.70
C PRO A 285 -28.78 -10.90 -14.03
N GLU A 286 -29.67 -10.77 -13.04
CA GLU A 286 -31.12 -10.77 -13.29
C GLU A 286 -31.65 -9.48 -13.93
N LYS A 287 -31.10 -8.30 -13.64
CA LYS A 287 -31.31 -7.03 -14.36
C LYS A 287 -30.12 -6.07 -14.13
N PRO A 288 -29.69 -5.29 -15.14
CA PRO A 288 -28.67 -4.26 -14.90
C PRO A 288 -29.20 -3.22 -13.91
N GLN A 289 -28.45 -2.96 -12.84
CA GLN A 289 -28.73 -1.89 -11.89
C GLN A 289 -28.23 -0.58 -12.48
N LEU A 290 -29.17 0.28 -12.90
CA LEU A 290 -28.86 1.54 -13.61
C LEU A 290 -29.24 2.79 -12.82
N SER A 291 -29.85 2.64 -11.65
CA SER A 291 -30.30 3.78 -10.88
C SER A 291 -29.10 4.60 -10.41
N THR A 292 -29.20 5.91 -10.60
CA THR A 292 -28.26 6.90 -10.07
C THR A 292 -29.00 7.95 -9.22
N ALA A 293 -30.24 7.64 -8.82
CA ALA A 293 -31.12 8.55 -8.10
C ALA A 293 -30.63 8.83 -6.66
N THR A 294 -29.93 7.88 -6.06
CA THR A 294 -29.36 8.02 -4.71
C THR A 294 -27.91 7.56 -4.70
N SER A 295 -27.12 8.05 -3.73
CA SER A 295 -25.75 7.59 -3.50
C SER A 295 -25.68 6.08 -3.26
N ALA A 296 -26.67 5.49 -2.59
CA ALA A 296 -26.76 4.05 -2.38
C ALA A 296 -27.01 3.27 -3.67
N ASP A 297 -27.73 3.84 -4.64
CA ASP A 297 -27.88 3.23 -5.96
C ASP A 297 -26.58 3.30 -6.77
N VAL A 298 -25.91 4.46 -6.73
CA VAL A 298 -24.62 4.67 -7.39
C VAL A 298 -23.56 3.71 -6.87
N LEU A 299 -23.44 3.52 -5.56
CA LEU A 299 -22.46 2.61 -4.94
C LEU A 299 -22.68 1.13 -5.29
N LYS A 300 -23.85 0.77 -5.84
CA LYS A 300 -24.16 -0.59 -6.33
C LYS A 300 -23.85 -0.78 -7.82
N LEU A 301 -23.40 0.25 -8.54
CA LEU A 301 -23.00 0.10 -9.94
C LEU A 301 -21.75 -0.77 -10.06
N SER A 302 -21.67 -1.53 -11.15
CA SER A 302 -20.54 -2.40 -11.45
C SER A 302 -19.27 -1.61 -11.79
N GLY A 303 -18.10 -2.17 -11.46
CA GLY A 303 -16.81 -1.59 -11.84
C GLY A 303 -16.33 -0.44 -10.93
N LEU A 304 -17.03 -0.18 -9.82
CA LEU A 304 -16.66 0.86 -8.85
C LEU A 304 -15.71 0.40 -7.75
N SER A 305 -15.02 -0.74 -7.93
CA SER A 305 -14.09 -1.29 -6.94
C SER A 305 -12.76 -0.55 -6.88
N GLY A 306 -12.46 0.29 -7.88
CA GLY A 306 -11.18 0.98 -8.00
C GLY A 306 -10.04 0.08 -8.42
#